data_AF-A0A6P8JTQ9-F1
#
_entry.id   AF-A0A6P8JTQ9-F1
#
_cell.length_a   1.000
_cell.length_b   1.000
_cell.length_c   1.000
_cell.angle_alpha   90.00
_cell.angle_beta   90.00
_cell.angle_gamma   90.00
#
_symmetry.space_group_name_H-M   'P 1'
#
loop_
_entity.id
_entity.type
_entity.pdbx_description
1 polymer ?
#
loop_
_entity_poly.entity_id
_entity_poly.type
_entity_poly.pdbx_seq_one_letter_code
_entity_poly.pdbx_strand_id
1 'polypeptide(L)'
;MPNFDIRLMGNMPANTAGLWKRVTFLLALPAIVLCAANAFTGHKHVEREPFAKYEYLRRRTKRFPWGDGNRSLFHNAEVNALPEGYEDEVAEED
;
A
#
# COMPACT_ATOMS: atom_id res chain seq x y z
N MET A 1 -41.65 -7.70 -19.82
CA MET A 1 -40.33 -7.12 -19.51
C MET A 1 -39.50 -8.21 -18.87
N PRO A 2 -38.28 -8.52 -19.34
CA PRO A 2 -37.47 -9.52 -18.68
C PRO A 2 -36.99 -8.97 -17.32
N ASN A 3 -37.30 -9.69 -16.25
CA ASN A 3 -36.91 -9.32 -14.88
C ASN A 3 -35.42 -9.62 -14.70
N PHE A 4 -34.63 -8.59 -14.37
CA PHE A 4 -33.24 -8.77 -13.96
C PHE A 4 -33.20 -9.33 -12.53
N ASP A 5 -32.96 -10.63 -12.39
CA ASP A 5 -32.70 -11.28 -11.09
C ASP A 5 -31.21 -11.64 -10.96
N ILE A 6 -30.55 -10.97 -10.03
CA ILE A 6 -29.11 -11.14 -9.76
C ILE A 6 -28.78 -12.52 -9.17
N ARG A 7 -29.75 -13.22 -8.56
CA ARG A 7 -29.53 -14.54 -7.95
C ARG A 7 -29.38 -15.67 -8.98
N LEU A 8 -29.73 -15.40 -10.24
CA LEU A 8 -29.58 -16.32 -11.37
C LEU A 8 -28.28 -16.06 -12.18
N MET A 9 -27.50 -15.01 -11.88
CA MET A 9 -26.20 -14.76 -12.50
C MET A 9 -25.17 -15.79 -11.99
N GLY A 10 -24.99 -16.89 -12.73
CA GLY A 10 -23.91 -17.86 -12.47
C GLY A 10 -24.25 -19.31 -12.83
N ASN A 11 -25.54 -19.67 -12.92
CA ASN A 11 -25.99 -21.05 -13.15
C ASN A 11 -26.39 -21.39 -14.60
N MET A 12 -26.16 -20.50 -15.58
CA MET A 12 -26.54 -20.76 -16.98
C MET A 12 -25.36 -21.37 -17.77
N PRO A 13 -25.51 -22.58 -18.34
CA PRO A 13 -24.41 -23.35 -18.95
C PRO A 13 -23.91 -22.80 -20.30
N ALA A 14 -24.52 -21.75 -20.85
CA ALA A 14 -24.13 -21.17 -22.12
C ALA A 14 -23.88 -19.65 -21.99
N ASN A 15 -22.61 -19.28 -22.13
CA ASN A 15 -22.06 -17.91 -22.27
C ASN A 15 -21.58 -17.17 -21.00
N THR A 16 -21.06 -17.93 -20.02
CA THR A 16 -20.34 -17.41 -18.84
C THR A 16 -19.16 -16.49 -19.21
N ALA A 17 -18.37 -16.84 -20.24
CA ALA A 17 -17.24 -16.03 -20.69
C ALA A 17 -17.66 -14.63 -21.19
N GLY A 18 -18.78 -14.54 -21.92
CA GLY A 18 -19.32 -13.25 -22.38
C GLY A 18 -19.81 -12.37 -21.23
N LEU A 19 -20.42 -12.97 -20.20
CA LEU A 19 -20.83 -12.26 -18.98
C LEU A 19 -19.61 -11.67 -18.25
N TRP A 20 -18.60 -12.50 -17.96
CA TRP A 20 -17.40 -12.05 -17.25
C TRP A 20 -16.61 -11.01 -18.05
N LYS A 21 -16.54 -11.13 -19.38
CA LYS A 21 -15.96 -10.09 -20.24
C LYS A 21 -16.65 -8.74 -20.01
N ARG A 22 -17.99 -8.71 -20.02
CA ARG A 22 -18.76 -7.48 -19.78
C ARG A 22 -18.55 -6.94 -18.37
N VAL A 23 -18.58 -7.80 -17.35
CA VAL A 23 -18.33 -7.39 -15.96
C VAL A 23 -16.94 -6.78 -15.80
N THR A 24 -15.90 -7.41 -16.37
CA THR A 24 -14.53 -6.87 -16.31
C THR A 24 -14.45 -5.48 -16.95
N PHE A 25 -14.95 -5.32 -18.18
CA PHE A 25 -14.79 -4.05 -18.91
C PHE A 25 -15.75 -2.94 -18.47
N LEU A 26 -16.98 -3.28 -18.03
CA LEU A 26 -18.00 -2.29 -17.68
C LEU A 26 -18.09 -1.98 -16.19
N LEU A 27 -17.55 -2.85 -15.33
CA LEU A 27 -17.61 -2.65 -13.89
C LEU A 27 -16.21 -2.62 -13.26
N ALA A 28 -15.41 -3.68 -13.45
CA ALA A 28 -14.12 -3.78 -12.75
C ALA A 28 -13.12 -2.70 -13.20
N LEU A 29 -12.96 -2.47 -14.50
CA LEU A 29 -12.06 -1.43 -15.00
C LEU A 29 -12.49 -0.02 -14.57
N PRO A 30 -13.76 0.41 -14.74
CA PRO A 30 -14.20 1.70 -14.20
C PRO A 30 -13.98 1.83 -12.69
N ALA A 31 -14.25 0.79 -11.91
CA ALA A 31 -14.01 0.80 -10.47
C ALA A 31 -12.52 1.00 -10.14
N ILE A 32 -11.62 0.28 -10.83
CA ILE A 32 -10.17 0.45 -10.68
C ILE A 32 -9.73 1.87 -11.03
N VAL A 33 -10.27 2.45 -12.11
CA VAL A 33 -9.96 3.84 -12.51
C VAL A 33 -10.41 4.83 -11.44
N LEU A 34 -11.60 4.66 -10.87
CA LEU A 34 -12.09 5.51 -9.77
C LEU A 34 -11.22 5.38 -8.51
N CYS A 35 -10.84 4.15 -8.14
CA CYS A 35 -9.94 3.91 -7.01
C CYS A 35 -8.55 4.49 -7.26
N ALA A 36 -8.02 4.37 -8.47
CA ALA A 36 -6.75 4.96 -8.85
C ALA A 36 -6.82 6.49 -8.78
N ALA A 37 -7.85 7.11 -9.36
CA ALA A 37 -8.06 8.55 -9.26
C ALA A 37 -8.07 9.00 -7.80
N ASN A 38 -8.83 8.33 -6.93
CA ASN A 38 -8.85 8.61 -5.49
C ASN A 38 -7.47 8.46 -4.85
N ALA A 39 -6.74 7.38 -5.14
CA ALA A 39 -5.41 7.11 -4.59
C ALA A 39 -4.33 8.09 -5.09
N PHE A 40 -4.52 8.74 -6.22
CA PHE A 40 -3.58 9.74 -6.77
C PHE A 40 -4.00 11.18 -6.47
N THR A 41 -5.22 11.44 -5.98
CA THR A 41 -5.69 12.78 -5.62
C THR A 41 -5.64 13.02 -4.11
N GLY A 42 -4.89 14.01 -3.65
CA GLY A 42 -5.01 14.54 -2.29
C GLY A 42 -4.20 13.82 -1.20
N HIS A 43 -3.43 12.81 -1.53
CA HIS A 43 -2.46 12.20 -0.60
C HIS A 43 -1.19 13.05 -0.54
N LYS A 44 -1.24 14.14 0.24
CA LYS A 44 -0.02 14.86 0.61
C LYS A 44 0.81 13.96 1.53
N HIS A 45 2.13 14.07 1.42
CA HIS A 45 3.03 13.49 2.42
C HIS A 45 2.60 14.04 3.79
N VAL A 46 2.18 13.14 4.67
CA VAL A 46 1.88 13.49 6.06
C VAL A 46 3.22 13.80 6.71
N GLU A 47 3.26 14.89 7.47
CA GLU A 47 4.45 15.24 8.25
C GLU A 47 4.81 14.07 9.17
N ARG A 48 6.08 13.68 9.14
CA ARG A 48 6.56 12.55 9.94
C ARG A 48 6.42 12.87 11.43
N GLU A 49 6.13 11.85 12.23
CA GLU A 49 6.05 12.01 13.68
C GLU A 49 7.45 12.23 14.27
N PRO A 50 7.58 13.07 15.34
CA PRO A 50 8.85 13.27 16.02
C PRO A 50 9.39 11.97 16.58
N PHE A 51 10.72 11.82 16.59
CA PHE A 51 11.34 10.57 17.03
C PHE A 51 11.10 10.30 18.52
N ALA A 52 10.59 9.11 18.83
CA ALA A 52 10.49 8.59 20.18
C ALA A 52 11.13 7.19 20.26
N LYS A 53 12.10 7.03 21.17
CA LYS A 53 12.86 5.79 21.36
C LYS A 53 12.07 4.75 22.16
N TYR A 54 11.03 4.21 21.55
CA TYR A 54 10.26 3.10 22.12
C TYR A 54 11.04 1.79 22.06
N GLU A 55 11.14 1.07 23.18
CA GLU A 55 11.91 -0.19 23.28
C GLU A 55 11.42 -1.30 22.32
N TYR A 56 10.14 -1.29 21.99
CA TYR A 56 9.52 -2.27 21.10
C TYR A 56 9.66 -1.91 19.62
N LEU A 57 10.06 -0.67 19.28
CA LEU A 57 10.29 -0.24 17.91
C LEU A 57 11.77 -0.31 17.56
N ARG A 58 12.06 -0.45 16.26
CA ARG A 58 13.43 -0.36 15.69
C ARG A 58 14.43 -1.30 16.37
N ARG A 59 13.95 -2.38 17.01
CA ARG A 59 14.78 -3.37 17.69
C ARG A 59 15.76 -4.03 16.71
N ARG A 60 17.00 -4.18 17.15
CA ARG A 60 18.08 -4.87 16.43
C ARG A 60 18.73 -5.90 17.34
N THR A 61 18.32 -7.15 17.24
CA THR A 61 18.96 -8.27 17.97
C THR A 61 20.14 -8.87 17.21
N LYS A 62 20.07 -8.82 15.88
CA LYS A 62 21.12 -9.20 14.94
C LYS A 62 21.15 -8.19 13.81
N ARG A 63 22.35 -7.91 13.29
CA ARG A 63 22.52 -7.05 12.12
C ARG A 63 21.87 -7.68 10.88
N PHE A 64 21.31 -6.84 10.01
CA PHE A 64 20.84 -7.29 8.70
C PHE A 64 22.02 -7.78 7.83
N PRO A 65 21.79 -8.74 6.91
CA PRO A 65 22.86 -9.32 6.09
C PRO A 65 23.25 -8.46 4.87
N TRP A 66 22.94 -7.16 4.85
CA TRP A 66 23.25 -6.23 3.77
C TRP A 66 23.63 -4.85 4.32
N GLY A 67 24.28 -4.03 3.48
CA GLY A 67 24.64 -2.66 3.80
C GLY A 67 25.45 -2.55 5.10
N ASP A 68 25.08 -1.59 5.95
CA ASP A 68 25.63 -1.37 7.29
C ASP A 68 25.05 -2.31 8.35
N GLY A 69 24.07 -3.14 7.99
CA GLY A 69 23.36 -4.04 8.88
C GLY A 69 22.35 -3.35 9.80
N ASN A 70 22.14 -2.04 9.68
CA ASN A 70 21.23 -1.26 10.52
C ASN A 70 19.96 -0.80 9.77
N ARG A 71 20.10 -0.48 8.48
CA ARG A 71 19.01 -0.07 7.59
C ARG A 71 18.20 -1.28 7.10
N SER A 72 16.86 -1.14 7.11
CA SER A 72 15.96 -2.17 6.61
C SER A 72 16.07 -2.33 5.08
N LEU A 73 15.48 -3.38 4.50
CA LEU A 73 15.59 -3.65 3.06
C LEU A 73 14.96 -2.53 2.20
N PHE A 74 13.83 -2.00 2.64
CA PHE A 74 13.14 -0.86 2.01
C PHE A 74 13.23 0.35 2.94
N HIS A 75 14.46 0.77 3.23
CA HIS A 75 14.73 1.92 4.08
C HIS A 75 14.49 3.24 3.32
N ASN A 76 13.65 4.11 3.87
CA ASN A 76 13.49 5.49 3.43
C ASN A 76 14.02 6.42 4.53
N ALA A 77 15.11 7.15 4.25
CA ALA A 77 15.77 8.01 5.23
C ALA A 77 14.86 9.11 5.80
N GLU A 78 13.87 9.57 5.03
CA GLU A 78 12.96 10.64 5.44
C GLU A 78 11.97 10.21 6.53
N VAL A 79 11.46 8.97 6.46
CA VAL A 79 10.35 8.50 7.33
C VAL A 79 10.72 7.32 8.23
N ASN A 80 11.81 6.60 7.94
CA ASN A 80 12.23 5.44 8.74
C ASN A 80 13.38 5.82 9.67
N ALA A 81 13.06 6.21 10.89
CA ALA A 81 14.09 6.44 11.90
C ALA A 81 14.90 5.17 12.23
N LEU A 82 16.20 5.35 12.45
CA LEU A 82 17.11 4.35 13.01
C LEU A 82 16.93 4.24 14.55
N PRO A 83 17.58 3.28 15.22
CA PRO A 83 17.49 3.15 16.68
C PRO A 83 17.90 4.41 17.47
N GLU A 84 18.71 5.28 16.86
CA GLU A 84 19.19 6.52 17.49
C GLU A 84 18.44 7.78 17.04
N GLY A 85 17.62 7.73 15.99
CA GLY A 85 16.93 8.91 15.48
C GLY A 85 16.68 8.87 13.98
N TYR A 86 16.12 9.96 13.43
CA TYR A 86 16.10 10.17 11.99
C TYR A 86 17.49 10.57 11.50
N GLU A 87 17.86 10.16 10.28
CA GLU A 87 19.22 10.33 9.79
C GLU A 87 19.59 11.81 9.54
N ASP A 88 18.62 12.63 9.18
CA ASP A 88 18.77 14.07 8.97
C ASP A 88 18.88 14.85 10.28
N GLU A 89 18.16 14.44 11.33
CA GLU A 89 18.27 15.08 12.66
C GLU A 89 19.62 14.79 13.32
N VAL A 90 20.13 13.55 13.20
CA VAL A 90 21.42 13.16 13.78
C VAL A 90 22.59 13.84 13.04
N ALA A 91 22.49 14.02 11.72
CA ALA A 91 23.55 14.67 10.94
C ALA A 91 23.68 16.18 11.18
N GLU A 92 22.64 16.83 11.73
CA GLU A 92 22.68 18.25 12.11
C GLU A 92 23.29 18.48 13.51
N GLU A 93 23.33 17.45 14.36
CA GLU A 93 23.89 17.52 15.72
C GLU A 93 25.41 17.27 15.77
N ASP A 94 26.00 16.67 14.72
CA ASP A 94 27.44 16.38 14.57
C ASP A 94 28.23 17.52 13.88
#